data_AF-A0A8T4UYQ0-F1
#
_entry.id   AF-A0A8T4UYQ0-F1
#
_cell.length_a   1.000
_cell.length_b   1.000
_cell.length_c   1.000
_cell.angle_alpha   90.00
_cell.angle_beta   90.00
_cell.angle_gamma   90.00
#
_symmetry.space_group_name_H-M   'P 1'
#
loop_
_entity.id
_entity.type
_entity.pdbx_description
1 polymer ?
#
loop_
_entity_poly.entity_id
_entity_poly.type
_entity_poly.pdbx_seq_one_letter_code
_entity_poly.pdbx_strand_id
1 'polypeptide(L)' 'MMVKLIKRGDKYKPAKLKASIMKAGANSSVANTIVKTIKVKQGMSTLHLRKLVLAKLLKLAPGAAKRYRAHKKRR' A
#
# COMPACT_ATOMS: atom_id res chain seq x y z
N MET A 1 -10.18 9.92 13.19
CA MET A 1 -9.52 8.81 13.91
C MET A 1 -8.30 8.32 13.12
N MET A 2 -7.11 8.26 13.74
CA MET A 2 -5.86 7.75 13.11
C MET A 2 -5.61 6.29 13.51
N VAL A 3 -5.21 5.45 12.55
CA VAL A 3 -5.04 4.00 12.75
C VAL A 3 -3.58 3.64 13.01
N LYS A 4 -3.27 2.89 14.08
CA LYS A 4 -1.91 2.40 14.40
C LYS A 4 -1.62 1.05 13.73
N LEU A 5 -0.45 0.91 13.09
CA LEU A 5 0.01 -0.35 12.48
C LEU A 5 0.94 -1.12 13.44
N ILE A 6 0.76 -2.44 13.56
CA ILE A 6 1.40 -3.28 14.60
C ILE A 6 2.94 -3.28 14.55
N LYS A 7 3.57 -3.17 13.37
CA LYS A 7 4.99 -3.53 13.27
C LYS A 7 6.00 -2.49 13.78
N ARG A 8 5.59 -1.25 14.10
CA ARG A 8 6.49 -0.16 14.59
C ARG A 8 5.84 0.90 15.49
N GLY A 9 4.57 0.76 15.88
CA GLY A 9 3.82 1.88 16.46
C GLY A 9 3.64 3.07 15.50
N ASP A 10 4.07 2.93 14.24
CA ASP A 10 3.95 3.96 13.21
C ASP A 10 2.48 4.12 12.81
N LYS A 11 2.06 5.37 12.68
CA LYS A 11 0.68 5.72 12.35
C LYS A 11 0.48 5.47 10.86
N TYR A 12 -0.64 4.87 10.48
CA TYR A 12 -1.02 4.75 9.08
C TYR A 12 -1.17 6.16 8.47
N LYS A 13 -0.34 6.45 7.46
CA LYS A 13 -0.38 7.70 6.70
C LYS A 13 -0.78 7.37 5.25
N PRO A 14 -2.00 7.74 4.80
CA PRO A 14 -2.45 7.53 3.43
C PRO A 14 -1.47 8.09 2.38
N ALA A 15 -0.86 9.24 2.66
CA ALA A 15 0.14 9.87 1.80
C ALA A 15 1.39 8.99 1.59
N LYS A 16 1.89 8.32 2.63
CA LYS A 16 3.03 7.38 2.51
C LYS A 16 2.65 6.18 1.64
N LEU A 17 1.42 5.68 1.76
CA LEU A 17 0.94 4.58 0.92
C LEU A 17 0.84 5.01 -0.54
N LYS A 18 0.27 6.19 -0.81
CA LYS A 18 0.18 6.76 -2.17
C LYS A 18 1.56 6.87 -2.81
N ALA A 19 2.52 7.48 -2.10
CA ALA A 19 3.90 7.61 -2.58
C ALA A 19 4.55 6.25 -2.87
N SER A 20 4.32 5.25 -2.00
CA SER A 20 4.84 3.90 -2.21
C SER A 20 4.23 3.22 -3.45
N ILE A 21 2.96 3.46 -3.74
CA ILE A 21 2.28 2.91 -4.92
C ILE A 21 2.78 3.60 -6.19
N MET A 22 2.91 4.93 -6.17
CA MET A 22 3.46 5.71 -7.28
C MET A 22 4.92 5.33 -7.59
N LYS A 23 5.75 5.14 -6.56
CA LYS A 23 7.14 4.68 -6.71
C LYS A 23 7.24 3.30 -7.36
N ALA A 24 6.21 2.46 -7.22
CA ALA A 24 6.15 1.18 -7.93
C ALA A 24 5.74 1.31 -9.41
N GLY A 25 5.44 2.53 -9.89
CA GLY A 25 5.09 2.81 -11.28
C GLY A 25 3.59 2.86 -11.56
N ALA A 26 2.74 2.96 -10.53
CA ALA A 26 1.32 3.23 -10.73
C ALA A 26 1.08 4.73 -10.97
N ASN A 27 0.11 5.06 -11.81
CA ASN A 27 -0.31 6.45 -12.02
C ASN A 27 -1.01 7.03 -10.76
N SER A 28 -1.11 8.36 -10.70
CA SER A 28 -1.70 9.07 -9.54
C SER A 28 -3.18 8.70 -9.31
N SER A 29 -3.93 8.43 -10.39
CA SER A 29 -5.34 8.03 -10.32
C SER A 29 -5.50 6.66 -9.64
N VAL A 30 -4.78 5.64 -10.09
CA VAL A 30 -4.78 4.30 -9.49
C VAL A 30 -4.30 4.35 -8.03
N ALA A 31 -3.25 5.14 -7.75
CA ALA A 31 -2.76 5.31 -6.38
C ALA A 31 -3.84 5.93 -5.46
N ASN A 32 -4.54 6.96 -5.91
CA ASN A 32 -5.64 7.59 -5.17
C ASN A 32 -6.80 6.61 -4.94
N THR A 33 -7.21 5.88 -5.98
CA THR A 33 -8.28 4.89 -5.88
C THR A 33 -7.93 3.83 -4.85
N ILE A 34 -6.73 3.25 -4.92
CA ILE A 34 -6.29 2.23 -3.98
C ILE A 34 -6.28 2.74 -2.54
N VAL A 35 -5.76 3.95 -2.32
CA VAL A 35 -5.72 4.56 -0.99
C VAL A 35 -7.13 4.81 -0.43
N LYS A 36 -8.07 5.30 -1.26
CA LYS A 36 -9.47 5.52 -0.86
C LYS A 36 -10.20 4.21 -0.54
N THR A 37 -9.96 3.17 -1.32
CA THR A 37 -10.69 1.90 -1.15
C THR A 37 -10.11 1.04 -0.02
N ILE A 38 -8.89 1.29 0.47
CA ILE A 38 -8.29 0.47 1.54
C ILE A 38 -8.82 0.92 2.91
N LYS A 39 -9.58 0.05 3.55
CA LYS A 39 -9.99 0.20 4.95
C LYS A 39 -8.91 -0.39 5.86
N VAL A 40 -8.15 0.47 6.54
CA VAL A 40 -7.16 0.05 7.53
C VAL A 40 -7.83 -0.03 8.90
N LYS A 41 -7.67 -1.16 9.59
CA LYS A 41 -8.17 -1.36 10.96
C LYS A 41 -7.04 -1.20 11.97
N GLN A 42 -7.37 -0.76 13.18
CA GLN A 42 -6.39 -0.67 14.27
C GLN A 42 -5.84 -2.07 14.58
N GLY A 43 -4.53 -2.17 14.76
CA GLY A 43 -3.89 -3.48 14.90
C GLY A 43 -3.70 -4.22 13.56
N MET A 44 -3.91 -3.58 12.41
CA MET A 44 -3.54 -4.22 11.14
C MET A 44 -2.01 -4.27 10.99
N SER A 45 -1.48 -5.42 10.57
CA SER A 45 -0.07 -5.54 10.25
C SER A 45 0.25 -4.86 8.91
N THR A 46 1.46 -4.32 8.79
CA THR A 46 1.94 -3.74 7.53
C THR A 46 1.98 -4.77 6.40
N LEU A 47 2.14 -6.06 6.73
CA LEU A 47 2.12 -7.15 5.76
C LEU A 47 0.71 -7.36 5.20
N HIS A 48 -0.30 -7.34 6.07
CA HIS A 48 -1.70 -7.46 5.67
C HIS A 48 -2.10 -6.27 4.79
N LEU A 49 -1.77 -5.04 5.21
CA LEU A 49 -1.97 -3.84 4.41
C LEU A 49 -1.34 -3.99 3.00
N ARG A 50 -0.11 -4.49 2.92
CA ARG A 50 0.55 -4.75 1.62
C ARG A 50 -0.17 -5.79 0.78
N LYS A 51 -0.64 -6.88 1.35
CA LYS A 51 -1.41 -7.90 0.61
C LYS A 51 -2.67 -7.28 -0.02
N LEU A 52 -3.40 -6.45 0.73
CA LEU A 52 -4.58 -5.73 0.21
C LEU A 52 -4.24 -4.77 -0.94
N VAL A 53 -3.15 -4.02 -0.79
CA VAL A 53 -2.65 -3.11 -1.85
C VAL A 53 -2.28 -3.90 -3.10
N LEU A 54 -1.57 -5.02 -2.94
CA LEU A 54 -1.07 -5.84 -4.03
C LEU A 54 -2.21 -6.50 -4.79
N ALA A 55 -3.23 -7.00 -4.09
CA ALA A 55 -4.45 -7.55 -4.71
C ALA A 55 -5.17 -6.51 -5.58
N LYS A 56 -5.21 -5.24 -5.16
CA LYS A 56 -5.80 -4.15 -5.95
C LYS A 56 -4.90 -3.72 -7.11
N LEU A 57 -3.59 -3.66 -6.89
CA LEU A 57 -2.62 -3.36 -7.95
C LEU A 57 -2.64 -4.42 -9.05
N LEU A 58 -2.81 -5.70 -8.72
CA LEU A 58 -2.93 -6.75 -9.74
C LEU A 58 -4.11 -6.53 -10.68
N LYS A 59 -5.22 -5.97 -10.18
CA LYS A 59 -6.42 -5.67 -10.98
C LYS A 59 -6.29 -4.38 -11.79
N LEU A 60 -5.68 -3.33 -11.22
CA LEU A 60 -5.67 -1.99 -11.81
C LEU A 60 -4.37 -1.66 -12.58
N ALA A 61 -3.24 -2.21 -12.16
CA ALA A 61 -1.91 -1.89 -12.68
C ALA A 61 -0.93 -3.07 -12.45
N PRO A 62 -1.06 -4.18 -13.20
CA PRO A 62 -0.29 -5.41 -12.95
C PRO A 62 1.24 -5.20 -13.02
N GLY A 63 1.72 -4.29 -13.88
CA GLY A 63 3.14 -3.91 -13.94
C GLY A 63 3.64 -3.27 -12.65
N ALA A 64 2.82 -2.41 -12.04
CA ALA A 64 3.13 -1.80 -10.76
C ALA A 64 3.03 -2.82 -9.61
N ALA A 65 2.13 -3.80 -9.66
CA ALA A 65 2.07 -4.90 -8.70
C ALA A 65 3.37 -5.72 -8.65
N LYS A 66 3.95 -6.06 -9.80
CA LYS A 66 5.23 -6.79 -9.88
C LYS A 66 6.37 -6.01 -9.20
N ARG A 67 6.49 -4.72 -9.51
CA ARG A 67 7.49 -3.82 -8.90
C ARG A 67 7.26 -3.58 -7.41
N TYR A 68 5.99 -3.39 -7.01
CA TYR A 68 5.60 -3.20 -5.61
C TYR A 68 5.90 -4.44 -4.76
N ARG A 69 5.72 -5.64 -5.31
CA ARG A 69 6.10 -6.91 -4.68
C ARG A 69 7.62 -7.04 -4.49
N ALA A 70 8.39 -6.62 -5.51
CA ALA A 70 9.85 -6.76 -5.53
C ALA A 70 10.60 -5.79 -4.61
N HIS A 71 10.01 -4.66 -4.22
CA HIS A 71 10.64 -3.59 -3.41
C HIS A 71 11.10 -4.04 -1.99
N LYS A 72 10.94 -5.31 -1.61
CA LYS A 72 11.46 -5.86 -0.33
C LYS A 72 12.64 -6.85 -0.50
N LYS A 73 13.08 -7.17 -1.71
CA LYS A 73 14.16 -8.16 -1.91
C LYS A 73 15.58 -7.58 -1.81
N ARG A 74 15.73 -6.25 -1.73
CA ARG A 74 16.99 -5.58 -1.36
C ARG A 74 16.90 -5.15 0.10
N ARG A 75 17.41 -5.96 1.01
CA ARG A 75 17.84 -5.53 2.34
C ARG A 75 19.03 -6.35 2.74
#